data_AF-A0A9D1LZH3-F1
#
_entry.id   AF-A0A9D1LZH3-F1
#
_cell.length_a   1.000
_cell.length_b   1.000
_cell.length_c   1.000
_cell.angle_alpha   90.00
_cell.angle_beta   90.00
_cell.angle_gamma   90.00
#
_symmetry.space_group_name_H-M   'P 1'
#
loop_
_entity.id
_entity.type
_entity.pdbx_description
1 polymer ?
#
loop_
_entity_poly.entity_id
_entity_poly.type
_entity_poly.pdbx_seq_one_letter_code
_entity_poly.pdbx_strand_id
1 'polypeptide(L)'
;MAVYPIMSVGKGGNTKHPMHSWNTEECISKDHEFYLTDELSESGKRYRLHARDAHRTDDFLPYVVLCPGCGREMKCVGGPKTLNTLGLYECKRCLNY
;
A
#
# COMPACT_ATOMS: atom_id res chain seq x y z
N MET A 1 5.72 -10.29 8.19
CA MET A 1 5.35 -9.51 7.00
C MET A 1 4.02 -10.04 6.51
N ALA A 2 2.98 -9.28 6.80
CA ALA A 2 1.66 -9.38 6.22
C ALA A 2 1.62 -8.60 4.90
N VAL A 3 0.93 -9.17 3.93
CA VAL A 3 0.67 -8.56 2.63
C VAL A 3 -0.82 -8.29 2.49
N TYR A 4 -1.13 -7.13 1.96
CA TYR A 4 -2.47 -6.61 1.83
C TYR A 4 -2.74 -6.34 0.35
N PRO A 5 -3.45 -7.24 -0.35
CA PRO A 5 -3.78 -7.00 -1.75
C PRO A 5 -4.70 -5.79 -1.85
N ILE A 6 -4.48 -4.94 -2.83
CA ILE A 6 -5.33 -3.78 -3.05
C ILE A 6 -6.41 -4.15 -4.06
N MET A 7 -7.67 -3.91 -3.67
CA MET A 7 -8.78 -3.93 -4.61
C MET A 7 -9.03 -2.52 -5.14
N SER A 8 -9.13 -2.42 -6.47
CA SER A 8 -9.58 -1.23 -7.18
C SER A 8 -11.09 -1.12 -7.06
N VAL A 9 -11.55 -0.45 -6.00
CA VAL A 9 -12.99 -0.26 -5.73
C VAL A 9 -13.42 1.10 -6.31
N GLY A 10 -14.01 1.09 -7.51
CA GLY A 10 -14.76 2.25 -8.05
C GLY A 10 -14.26 2.83 -9.39
N LYS A 11 -15.17 3.52 -10.08
CA LYS A 11 -15.08 4.05 -11.46
C LYS A 11 -14.06 5.20 -11.65
N GLY A 12 -13.15 5.41 -10.68
CA GLY A 12 -12.19 6.51 -10.64
C GLY A 12 -10.77 6.13 -10.20
N GLY A 13 -10.47 4.84 -9.95
CA GLY A 13 -9.11 4.24 -9.90
C GLY A 13 -8.09 4.71 -8.85
N ASN A 14 -8.30 5.87 -8.23
CA ASN A 14 -7.30 6.54 -7.41
C ASN A 14 -7.32 6.10 -5.94
N THR A 15 -8.45 5.60 -5.44
CA THR A 15 -8.52 5.09 -4.05
C THR A 15 -8.11 3.63 -4.01
N LYS A 16 -7.10 3.34 -3.20
CA LYS A 16 -6.50 2.02 -3.02
C LYS A 16 -6.97 1.45 -1.68
N HIS A 17 -7.85 0.46 -1.74
CA HIS A 17 -8.38 -0.25 -0.59
C HIS A 17 -7.61 -1.56 -0.34
N PRO A 18 -6.66 -1.60 0.61
CA PRO A 18 -6.05 -2.84 1.01
C PRO A 18 -7.03 -3.74 1.76
N MET A 19 -7.05 -5.00 1.38
CA MET A 19 -7.77 -6.07 2.07
C MET A 19 -6.82 -6.80 3.00
N HIS A 20 -7.32 -7.32 4.11
CA HIS A 20 -6.56 -8.30 4.87
C HIS A 20 -6.59 -9.63 4.12
N SER A 21 -5.42 -10.18 3.84
CA SER A 21 -5.31 -11.51 3.25
C SER A 21 -4.28 -12.34 4.00
N TRP A 22 -4.51 -13.64 4.06
CA TRP A 22 -3.53 -14.61 4.55
C TRP A 22 -2.68 -15.19 3.42
N ASN A 23 -2.73 -14.61 2.22
CA ASN A 23 -1.92 -15.02 1.08
C ASN A 23 -0.46 -14.56 1.22
N THR A 24 0.42 -15.17 0.43
CA THR A 24 1.84 -14.80 0.32
C THR A 24 2.05 -13.71 -0.72
N GLU A 25 3.17 -12.98 -0.60
CA GLU A 25 3.53 -11.92 -1.55
C GLU A 25 3.63 -12.45 -2.99
N GLU A 26 4.15 -13.66 -3.19
CA GLU A 26 4.26 -14.25 -4.52
C GLU A 26 2.89 -14.46 -5.19
N CYS A 27 1.90 -14.87 -4.41
CA CYS A 27 0.54 -15.08 -4.91
C CYS A 27 -0.12 -13.74 -5.25
N ILE A 28 0.02 -12.76 -4.36
CA ILE A 28 -0.59 -11.44 -4.55
C ILE A 28 0.09 -10.65 -5.67
N SER A 29 1.41 -10.69 -5.79
CA SER A 29 2.14 -9.97 -6.85
C SER A 29 1.82 -10.51 -8.25
N LYS A 30 1.34 -11.75 -8.36
CA LYS A 30 0.88 -12.35 -9.62
C LYS A 30 -0.57 -12.01 -9.94
N ASP A 31 -1.44 -11.96 -8.93
CA ASP A 31 -2.89 -11.83 -9.12
C ASP A 31 -3.37 -10.36 -9.05
N HIS A 32 -2.67 -9.52 -8.28
CA HIS A 32 -3.03 -8.12 -8.05
C HIS A 32 -2.02 -7.15 -8.66
N GLU A 33 -2.55 -6.10 -9.29
CA GLU A 33 -1.73 -5.01 -9.84
C GLU A 33 -1.00 -4.22 -8.76
N PHE A 34 -1.65 -4.03 -7.59
CA PHE A 34 -1.11 -3.30 -6.46
C PHE A 34 -1.29 -4.07 -5.15
N TYR A 35 -0.29 -3.98 -4.27
CA TYR A 35 -0.35 -4.57 -2.94
C TYR A 35 0.46 -3.76 -1.94
N LEU A 36 0.11 -3.86 -0.66
CA LEU A 36 0.84 -3.25 0.44
C LEU A 36 1.56 -4.33 1.26
N THR A 37 2.76 -4.02 1.71
CA THR A 37 3.50 -4.83 2.69
C THR A 37 3.64 -4.01 3.97
N ASP A 38 3.54 -4.64 5.14
CA ASP A 38 3.90 -3.95 6.38
C ASP A 38 5.43 -3.93 6.56
N GLU A 39 5.96 -2.72 6.78
CA GLU A 39 7.33 -2.50 7.24
C GLU A 39 7.26 -2.05 8.70
N LEU A 40 7.73 -2.90 9.61
CA LEU A 40 7.98 -2.52 11.00
C LEU A 40 9.11 -1.51 11.04
N SER A 41 8.82 -0.31 11.55
CA SER A 41 9.81 0.74 11.78
C SER A 41 9.87 1.07 13.27
N GLU A 42 10.98 1.65 13.72
CA GLU A 42 11.18 2.01 15.14
C GLU A 42 10.10 2.97 15.66
N SER A 43 9.56 3.83 14.79
CA SER A 43 8.45 4.73 15.14
C SER A 43 7.08 4.07 15.08
N GLY A 44 6.96 2.84 14.55
CA GLY A 44 5.73 2.05 14.47
C GLY A 44 5.47 1.42 13.09
N LYS A 45 4.22 1.04 12.82
CA LYS A 45 3.83 0.32 11.59
C LYS A 45 3.74 1.25 10.38
N ARG A 46 4.62 1.01 9.40
CA ARG A 46 4.58 1.64 8.08
C ARG A 46 4.14 0.62 7.04
N TYR A 47 3.66 1.10 5.90
CA TYR A 47 3.17 0.25 4.83
C TYR A 47 3.79 0.69 3.51
N ARG A 48 4.35 -0.25 2.77
CA ARG A 48 5.00 0.00 1.49
C ARG A 48 4.06 -0.38 0.36
N LEU A 49 3.78 0.56 -0.53
CA LEU A 49 2.99 0.29 -1.71
C LEU A 49 3.89 -0.30 -2.81
N HIS A 50 3.51 -1.47 -3.29
CA HIS A 50 4.14 -2.17 -4.39
C HIS A 50 3.19 -2.26 -5.59
N ALA A 51 3.77 -2.24 -6.78
CA ALA A 51 3.10 -2.48 -8.04
C ALA A 51 3.73 -3.69 -8.73
N ARG A 52 2.88 -4.53 -9.31
CA ARG A 52 3.32 -5.67 -10.13
C ARG A 52 4.16 -5.20 -11.31
N ASP A 53 3.68 -4.17 -12.00
CA ASP A 53 4.34 -3.60 -13.17
C ASP A 53 5.07 -2.29 -12.86
N ALA A 54 5.99 -1.92 -13.74
CA ALA A 54 6.78 -0.70 -13.61
C ALA A 54 5.87 0.54 -13.73
N HIS A 55 5.59 1.19 -12.61
CA HIS A 55 4.74 2.38 -12.57
C HIS A 55 5.58 3.66 -12.59
N ARG A 56 5.10 4.64 -13.36
CA ARG A 56 5.67 5.99 -13.37
C ARG A 56 5.28 6.75 -12.10
N THR A 57 6.15 7.67 -11.70
CA THR A 57 5.96 8.48 -10.49
C THR A 57 4.69 9.31 -10.52
N ASP A 58 4.36 9.84 -11.68
CA ASP A 58 3.17 10.64 -11.94
C ASP A 58 1.86 9.85 -11.70
N ASP A 59 1.90 8.54 -11.93
CA ASP A 59 0.72 7.68 -11.89
C ASP A 59 0.30 7.34 -10.44
N PHE A 60 1.27 7.26 -9.51
CA PHE A 60 0.97 6.92 -8.11
C PHE A 60 0.77 8.12 -7.19
N LEU A 61 1.22 9.31 -7.58
CA LEU A 61 1.02 10.55 -6.81
C LEU A 61 -0.44 10.83 -6.42
N PRO A 62 -1.45 10.61 -7.28
CA PRO A 62 -2.85 10.82 -6.92
C PRO A 62 -3.46 9.67 -6.10
N TYR A 63 -2.71 8.61 -5.79
CA TYR A 63 -3.28 7.45 -5.11
C TYR A 63 -3.57 7.72 -3.63
N VAL A 64 -4.83 7.57 -3.28
CA VAL A 64 -5.32 7.63 -1.90
C VAL A 64 -5.26 6.24 -1.32
N VAL A 65 -4.21 5.98 -0.53
CA VAL A 65 -4.01 4.68 0.11
C VAL A 65 -4.65 4.64 1.49
N LEU A 66 -5.55 3.69 1.71
CA LEU A 66 -6.20 3.49 3.00
C LEU A 66 -5.41 2.50 3.87
N CYS A 67 -5.59 2.57 5.19
CA CYS A 67 -4.99 1.65 6.12
C CYS A 67 -5.82 0.37 6.25
N PRO A 68 -5.24 -0.84 6.12
CA PRO A 68 -5.98 -2.09 6.24
C PRO A 68 -6.53 -2.34 7.65
N GLY A 69 -5.94 -1.73 8.68
CA GLY A 69 -6.38 -1.90 10.07
C GLY A 69 -7.54 -1.00 10.48
N CYS A 70 -7.60 0.23 10.00
CA CYS A 70 -8.60 1.23 10.43
C CYS A 70 -9.41 1.87 9.30
N GLY A 71 -9.11 1.54 8.05
CA GLY A 71 -9.79 2.07 6.86
C GLY A 71 -9.55 3.56 6.56
N ARG A 72 -8.67 4.24 7.32
CA ARG A 72 -8.35 5.66 7.12
C ARG A 72 -7.25 5.89 6.11
N GLU A 73 -7.30 7.04 5.45
CA GLU A 73 -6.24 7.52 4.56
C GLU A 73 -4.90 7.62 5.29
N MET A 74 -3.88 7.07 4.65
CA MET A 74 -2.52 7.07 5.15
C MET A 74 -1.74 8.25 4.60
N LYS A 75 -0.80 8.76 5.39
CA LYS A 75 0.08 9.83 4.91
C LYS A 75 1.28 9.21 4.21
N CYS A 76 1.54 9.62 2.97
CA CYS A 76 2.80 9.30 2.30
C CYS A 76 3.95 9.99 3.03
N VAL A 77 4.87 9.21 3.60
CA VAL A 77 6.04 9.67 4.36
C VAL A 77 7.36 9.40 3.61
N GLY A 78 7.32 8.60 2.55
CA GLY A 78 8.50 8.30 1.74
C GLY A 78 8.14 8.05 0.29
N GLY A 79 9.03 8.49 -0.60
CA GLY A 79 8.87 8.34 -2.04
C GLY A 79 9.20 6.94 -2.58
N PRO A 80 9.16 6.78 -3.91
CA PRO A 80 9.46 5.54 -4.60
C PRO A 80 10.92 5.20 -4.47
N LYS A 81 11.19 3.91 -4.23
CA LYS A 81 12.56 3.37 -4.27
C LYS A 81 12.89 2.81 -5.65
N THR A 82 11.89 2.25 -6.33
CA THR A 82 12.04 1.50 -7.59
C THR A 82 10.76 1.64 -8.41
N LEU A 83 10.79 1.29 -9.69
CA LEU A 83 9.62 1.28 -10.58
C LEU A 83 8.45 0.40 -10.04
N ASN A 84 8.76 -0.66 -9.30
CA ASN A 84 7.77 -1.55 -8.67
C ASN A 84 7.48 -1.17 -7.20
N THR A 85 8.21 -0.21 -6.63
CA THR A 85 8.11 0.16 -5.21
C THR A 85 7.81 1.65 -5.10
N LEU A 86 6.52 1.96 -4.92
CA LEU A 86 5.94 3.28 -5.17
C LEU A 86 6.10 4.26 -4.01
N GLY A 87 5.60 3.93 -2.83
CA GLY A 87 5.54 4.92 -1.75
C GLY A 87 5.48 4.25 -0.40
N LEU A 88 6.09 4.89 0.59
CA LEU A 88 5.98 4.49 1.98
C LEU A 88 4.90 5.33 2.65
N TYR A 89 3.91 4.64 3.18
CA TYR A 89 2.75 5.22 3.82
C TYR A 89 2.78 4.91 5.31
N GLU A 90 2.33 5.86 6.11
CA GLU A 90 2.28 5.72 7.55
C GLU A 90 0.87 6.04 8.06
N CYS A 91 0.35 5.17 8.93
CA CYS A 91 -0.98 5.34 9.52
C CYS A 91 -0.86 5.92 10.93
N LYS A 92 -1.09 7.24 11.08
CA LYS A 92 -1.09 7.92 12.39
C LYS A 92 -2.11 7.36 13.38
N ARG A 93 -3.18 6.72 12.90
CA ARG A 93 -4.23 6.13 13.74
C ARG A 93 -3.77 4.82 14.38
N CYS A 94 -3.10 3.96 13.62
CA CYS A 94 -2.58 2.67 14.11
C CYS A 94 -1.26 2.81 14.89
N LEU A 95 -0.60 3.96 14.81
CA LEU A 95 0.60 4.30 15.56
C LEU A 95 0.38 4.58 17.06
N ASN A 96 -0.87 4.82 17.48
CA ASN A 96 -1.21 5.20 18.86
C ASN A 96 -1.78 4.04 19.70
N TYR A 97 -1.37 2.79 19.46
CA TYR A 97 -1.84 1.64 20.25
C TYR A 97 -0.68 0.94 20.95
#